data_AF-A0A6B3F4G5-F1
#
_entry.id   AF-A0A6B3F4G5-F1
#
_cell.length_a   1.000
_cell.length_b   1.000
_cell.length_c   1.000
_cell.angle_alpha   90.00
_cell.angle_beta   90.00
_cell.angle_gamma   90.00
#
_symmetry.space_group_name_H-M   'P 1'
#
loop_
_entity.id
_entity.type
_entity.pdbx_description
1 polymer ?
#
loop_
_entity_poly.entity_id
_entity_poly.type
_entity_poly.pdbx_seq_one_letter_code
_entity_poly.pdbx_strand_id
1 'polypeptide(L)'
;EARDGLAALGGEGVQVICEVKRSSPSKGALAAIADPAALAADYEAGGAAVISVLTEQRRFGGSLADLEAVRAKVDIPVLRKDFIVTS
;
A
#
# COMPACT_ATOMS: atom_id res chain seq x y z
N GLU A 1 -0.17 -12.15 -10.59
CA GLU A 1 -0.65 -13.19 -9.64
C GLU A 1 -0.48 -12.69 -8.21
N ALA A 2 -1.12 -13.36 -7.24
CA ALA A 2 -0.91 -13.06 -5.83
C ALA A 2 0.50 -13.52 -5.40
N ARG A 3 1.16 -12.73 -4.55
CA ARG A 3 2.48 -13.06 -3.99
C ARG A 3 2.33 -13.47 -2.53
N ASP A 4 3.24 -14.32 -2.05
CA ASP A 4 3.18 -14.86 -0.69
C ASP A 4 3.57 -13.81 0.36
N GLY A 5 2.54 -13.20 0.96
CA GLY A 5 2.72 -12.21 2.03
C GLY A 5 3.17 -12.82 3.36
N LEU A 6 2.86 -14.10 3.62
CA LEU A 6 3.26 -14.75 4.88
C LEU A 6 4.76 -15.02 4.87
N ALA A 7 5.28 -15.54 3.75
CA ALA A 7 6.72 -15.72 3.57
C ALA A 7 7.48 -14.39 3.67
N ALA A 8 6.97 -13.32 3.04
CA ALA A 8 7.60 -11.99 3.09
C ALA A 8 7.68 -11.41 4.51
N LEU A 9 6.71 -11.71 5.38
CA LEU A 9 6.67 -11.23 6.76
C LEU A 9 7.32 -12.17 7.78
N GLY A 10 7.70 -13.38 7.37
CA GLY A 10 8.28 -14.42 8.23
C GLY A 10 9.80 -14.37 8.39
N GLY A 11 10.48 -13.37 7.81
CA GLY A 11 11.93 -13.22 7.86
C GLY A 11 12.47 -12.83 9.25
N GLU A 12 13.79 -12.96 9.44
CA GLU A 12 14.47 -12.49 10.66
C GLU A 12 14.45 -10.97 10.78
N GLY A 13 14.37 -10.46 12.01
CA GLY A 13 14.31 -9.01 12.27
C GLY A 13 12.92 -8.40 12.10
N VAL A 14 12.85 -7.07 12.14
CA VAL A 14 11.58 -6.34 12.01
C VAL A 14 11.21 -6.18 10.54
N GLN A 15 10.11 -6.80 10.14
CA GLN A 15 9.54 -6.63 8.80
C GLN A 15 8.57 -5.45 8.79
N VAL A 16 8.64 -4.61 7.75
CA VAL A 16 7.85 -3.38 7.66
C VAL A 16 6.87 -3.44 6.49
N ILE A 17 5.60 -3.16 6.78
CA ILE A 17 4.58 -2.90 5.77
C ILE A 17 4.49 -1.39 5.56
N CYS A 18 4.95 -0.90 4.41
CA CYS A 18 4.91 0.53 4.08
C CYS A 18 3.56 0.88 3.41
N GLU A 19 2.93 1.96 3.84
CA GLU A 19 1.56 2.30 3.43
C GLU A 19 1.49 3.54 2.54
N VAL A 20 0.92 3.40 1.34
CA VAL A 20 0.55 4.49 0.45
C VAL A 20 -0.79 5.07 0.92
N LYS A 21 -0.77 6.28 1.50
CA LYS A 21 -1.95 6.94 2.09
C LYS A 21 -1.92 8.46 1.92
N ARG A 22 -2.94 9.02 1.25
CA ARG A 22 -3.07 10.47 1.01
C ARG A 22 -3.73 11.22 2.17
N SER A 23 -4.70 10.62 2.84
CA SER A 23 -5.41 11.26 3.95
C SER A 23 -5.83 10.27 5.04
N SER A 24 -6.25 10.78 6.19
CA SER A 24 -6.99 10.00 7.19
C SER A 24 -8.08 10.83 7.85
N PRO A 25 -9.14 10.21 8.40
CA PRO A 25 -10.17 10.93 9.17
C PRO A 25 -9.61 11.77 10.32
N SER A 26 -8.55 11.29 10.97
CA SER A 26 -7.97 11.92 12.16
C SER A 26 -7.01 13.07 11.85
N LYS A 27 -6.35 13.07 10.69
CA LYS A 27 -5.32 14.06 10.34
C LYS A 27 -5.65 14.88 9.10
N GLY A 28 -6.74 14.57 8.38
CA GLY A 28 -7.05 15.19 7.11
C GLY A 28 -6.04 14.78 6.03
N ALA A 29 -5.69 15.69 5.13
CA ALA A 29 -4.65 15.47 4.13
C ALA A 29 -3.28 15.31 4.80
N LEU A 30 -2.51 14.33 4.33
CA LEU A 30 -1.14 14.06 4.78
C LEU A 30 -0.16 14.70 3.79
N ALA A 31 0.58 13.86 3.05
CA ALA A 31 1.45 14.30 1.97
C ALA A 31 0.71 14.22 0.63
N ALA A 32 1.03 15.15 -0.27
CA ALA A 32 0.66 15.02 -1.66
C ALA A 32 1.39 13.82 -2.27
N ILE A 33 0.63 12.90 -2.90
CA ILE A 33 1.16 11.74 -3.61
C ILE A 33 0.69 11.86 -5.05
N ALA A 34 1.54 12.45 -5.89
CA ALA A 34 1.26 12.62 -7.32
C ALA A 34 1.28 11.28 -8.06
N ASP A 35 2.21 10.40 -7.70
CA ASP A 35 2.33 9.05 -8.26
C ASP A 35 2.44 8.01 -7.12
N PRO A 36 1.39 7.22 -6.85
CA PRO A 36 1.42 6.19 -5.82
C PRO A 36 2.36 5.02 -6.18
N ALA A 37 2.55 4.74 -7.48
CA ALA A 37 3.40 3.66 -7.95
C ALA A 37 4.87 4.03 -7.77
N ALA A 38 5.26 5.27 -8.05
CA ALA A 38 6.59 5.77 -7.74
C ALA A 38 6.91 5.69 -6.24
N LEU A 39 5.98 6.15 -5.39
CA LEU A 39 6.16 6.05 -3.93
C LEU A 39 6.29 4.61 -3.45
N ALA A 40 5.52 3.68 -4.02
CA ALA A 40 5.63 2.27 -3.67
C ALA A 40 6.96 1.66 -4.10
N ALA A 41 7.51 2.06 -5.26
CA ALA A 41 8.83 1.65 -5.70
C ALA A 41 9.93 2.17 -4.77
N ASP A 42 9.81 3.40 -4.27
CA ASP A 42 10.72 3.96 -3.27
C ASP A 42 10.66 3.18 -1.95
N TYR A 43 9.46 2.77 -1.53
CA TYR A 43 9.29 1.92 -0.35
C TYR A 43 9.92 0.54 -0.53
N GLU A 44 9.75 -0.09 -1.69
CA GLU A 44 10.39 -1.37 -2.02
C GLU A 44 11.92 -1.24 -2.01
N ALA A 45 12.47 -0.21 -2.66
CA ALA A 45 13.90 0.08 -2.66
C ALA A 45 14.43 0.35 -1.24
N GLY A 46 13.59 0.91 -0.36
CA GLY A 46 13.87 1.12 1.06
C GLY A 46 13.76 -0.15 1.94
N GLY A 47 13.42 -1.31 1.36
CA GLY A 47 13.34 -2.57 2.09
C GLY A 47 11.97 -2.88 2.70
N ALA A 48 10.88 -2.30 2.18
CA ALA A 48 9.55 -2.73 2.57
C ALA A 48 9.35 -4.22 2.28
N ALA A 49 8.79 -4.96 3.25
CA ALA A 49 8.44 -6.36 3.06
C ALA A 49 7.13 -6.51 2.27
N VAL A 50 6.21 -5.57 2.47
CA VAL A 50 4.89 -5.52 1.83
C VAL A 50 4.50 -4.06 1.60
N ILE A 51 3.80 -3.77 0.50
CA ILE A 51 3.16 -2.47 0.30
C ILE A 51 1.67 -2.55 0.69
N SER A 52 1.22 -1.69 1.59
CA SER A 52 -0.21 -1.45 1.86
C SER A 52 -0.70 -0.29 0.99
N VAL A 53 -1.81 -0.49 0.28
CA VAL A 53 -2.43 0.56 -0.55
C VAL A 53 -3.84 0.83 -0.05
N LEU A 54 -4.10 2.07 0.38
CA LEU A 54 -5.46 2.50 0.69
C LEU A 54 -6.29 2.54 -0.59
N THR A 55 -7.42 1.84 -0.59
CA THR A 55 -8.37 1.85 -1.71
C THR A 55 -9.70 2.53 -1.36
N GLU A 56 -9.89 2.89 -0.08
CA GLU A 56 -11.06 3.64 0.37
C GLU A 56 -11.02 5.08 -0.17
N GLN A 57 -12.09 5.51 -0.83
CA GLN A 57 -12.11 6.77 -1.58
C GLN A 57 -12.47 8.01 -0.75
N ARG A 58 -13.39 7.90 0.22
CA ARG A 58 -14.06 9.07 0.82
C ARG A 58 -13.25 9.73 1.93
N ARG A 59 -12.58 8.92 2.74
CA ARG A 59 -11.86 9.35 3.94
C ARG A 59 -10.35 9.25 3.78
N PHE A 60 -9.87 8.31 2.96
CA PHE A 60 -8.45 8.06 2.74
C PHE A 60 -7.91 8.54 1.39
N GLY A 61 -8.81 8.92 0.46
CA GLY A 61 -8.42 9.42 -0.86
C GLY A 61 -7.64 8.39 -1.69
N GLY A 62 -7.91 7.11 -1.46
CA GLY A 62 -7.37 5.99 -2.21
C GLY A 62 -8.27 5.59 -3.38
N SER A 63 -7.83 4.59 -4.15
CA SER A 63 -8.61 4.03 -5.25
C SER A 63 -8.13 2.64 -5.64
N LEU A 64 -8.97 1.86 -6.32
CA LEU A 64 -8.54 0.60 -6.93
C LEU A 64 -7.50 0.81 -8.04
N ALA A 65 -7.55 1.95 -8.75
CA ALA A 65 -6.53 2.31 -9.74
C ALA A 65 -5.15 2.50 -9.10
N ASP A 66 -5.07 3.06 -7.88
CA ASP A 66 -3.80 3.14 -7.14
C ASP A 66 -3.26 1.74 -6.83
N LEU A 67 -4.13 0.81 -6.43
CA LEU A 67 -3.75 -0.58 -6.16
C LEU A 67 -3.20 -1.28 -7.41
N GLU A 68 -3.86 -1.11 -8.55
CA GLU A 68 -3.42 -1.65 -9.85
C GLU A 68 -2.07 -1.05 -10.28
N ALA A 69 -1.92 0.27 -10.18
CA ALA A 69 -0.68 0.97 -10.53
C ALA A 69 0.49 0.51 -9.66
N VAL A 70 0.28 0.40 -8.34
CA VAL A 70 1.30 -0.13 -7.41
C VAL A 70 1.63 -1.59 -7.73
N ARG A 71 0.62 -2.43 -7.96
CA ARG A 71 0.85 -3.85 -8.28
C ARG A 71 1.67 -4.02 -9.55
N ALA A 72 1.45 -3.19 -10.56
CA ALA A 72 2.21 -3.22 -11.81
C ALA A 72 3.67 -2.75 -11.65
N LYS A 73 4.00 -2.04 -10.58
CA LYS A 73 5.29 -1.36 -10.40
C LYS A 73 6.25 -2.08 -9.46
N VAL A 74 5.76 -2.74 -8.42
CA VAL A 74 6.61 -3.35 -7.37
C VAL A 74 6.67 -4.86 -7.47
N ASP A 75 7.75 -5.46 -6.97
CA ASP A 75 8.04 -6.90 -6.98
C ASP A 75 7.72 -7.64 -5.65
N ILE A 76 7.40 -6.92 -4.59
CA ILE A 76 6.92 -7.47 -3.31
C ILE A 76 5.38 -7.64 -3.23
N PRO A 77 4.85 -8.36 -2.22
CA PRO A 77 3.40 -8.46 -1.98
C PRO A 77 2.73 -7.10 -1.77
N VAL A 78 1.45 -7.01 -2.15
CA VAL A 78 0.64 -5.80 -2.00
C VAL A 78 -0.64 -6.14 -1.25
N LEU A 79 -0.89 -5.43 -0.15
CA LEU A 79 -2.09 -5.51 0.67
C LEU A 79 -3.10 -4.44 0.24
N ARG A 80 -4.31 -4.86 -0.12
CA ARG A 80 -5.46 -3.95 -0.24
C ARG A 80 -5.91 -3.53 1.15
N LYS A 81 -5.75 -2.25 1.47
CA LYS A 81 -6.20 -1.67 2.73
C LYS A 81 -7.52 -0.92 2.50
N ASP A 82 -8.59 -1.49 3.02
CA ASP A 82 -9.94 -0.98 2.81
C ASP A 82 -10.88 -1.45 3.92
N PHE A 83 -12.12 -0.96 3.89
CA PHE A 83 -13.24 -1.55 4.61
C PHE A 83 -13.88 -2.61 3.72
N ILE A 84 -13.48 -3.86 3.91
CA ILE A 84 -14.03 -4.99 3.14
C ILE A 84 -15.35 -5.43 3.79
N VAL A 85 -16.44 -5.07 3.13
CA VAL A 85 -17.80 -5.51 3.45
C VAL A 85 -18.52 -5.87 2.16
N THR A 86 -19.52 -6.73 2.24
CA THR A 86 -20.47 -6.96 1.15
C THR A 86 -21.88 -6.71 1.67
N SER A 87 -22.79 -6.32 0.78
CA SER A 87 -24.22 -6.42 1.04
C SER A 87 -24.70 -7.86 0.87
#